data_AF-A0A933Q9B1-F1
#
_entry.id   AF-A0A933Q9B1-F1
#
_cell.length_a   1.000
_cell.length_b   1.000
_cell.length_c   1.000
_cell.angle_alpha   90.00
_cell.angle_beta   90.00
_cell.angle_gamma   90.00
#
_symmetry.space_group_name_H-M   'P 1'
#
loop_
_entity.id
_entity.type
_entity.pdbx_description
1 polymer ?
#
loop_
_entity_poly.entity_id
_entity_poly.type
_entity_poly.pdbx_seq_one_letter_code
_entity_poly.pdbx_strand_id
1 'polypeptide(L)'
;MKNKKNIAEPSLPIDSKWLVIGLVLIIIIAMKFAPNFFGLNIKPTPTPTPTPSVKKILPPEALPKQVYLDMAEADLANKLQIDKQTIKTVKAEARSWNDTSLGCPEKGKIYAQVITPGFVVELSANEKVYTYHAGLDRVVNCRGN
;
A
#
# COMPACT_ATOMS: atom_id res chain seq x y z
N MET A 1 -4.53 -67.02 -57.65
CA MET A 1 -3.35 -66.17 -57.91
C MET A 1 -3.77 -64.70 -57.94
N LYS A 2 -3.10 -63.88 -57.10
CA LYS A 2 -2.95 -62.41 -57.15
C LYS A 2 -4.20 -61.53 -56.98
N ASN A 3 -4.69 -61.39 -55.74
CA ASN A 3 -5.46 -60.20 -55.35
C ASN A 3 -4.51 -59.17 -54.73
N LYS A 4 -4.39 -58.00 -55.37
CA LYS A 4 -3.40 -56.96 -55.04
C LYS A 4 -3.81 -56.25 -53.73
N LYS A 5 -2.98 -56.39 -52.70
CA LYS A 5 -2.86 -55.41 -51.62
C LYS A 5 -2.06 -54.20 -52.13
N ASN A 6 -2.37 -53.03 -51.56
CA ASN A 6 -1.65 -51.74 -51.61
C ASN A 6 -2.03 -50.82 -52.79
N ILE A 7 -2.79 -49.76 -52.51
CA ILE A 7 -2.25 -48.41 -52.23
C ILE A 7 -3.04 -47.87 -51.03
N ALA A 8 -2.31 -47.44 -50.00
CA ALA A 8 -2.84 -46.70 -48.87
C ALA A 8 -2.99 -45.23 -49.26
N GLU A 9 -4.10 -44.59 -48.91
CA GLU A 9 -4.12 -43.19 -48.50
C GLU A 9 -5.15 -43.01 -47.37
N PRO A 10 -4.83 -42.17 -46.37
CA PRO A 10 -5.37 -42.25 -45.02
C PRO A 10 -6.79 -41.71 -44.90
N SER A 11 -7.61 -42.48 -44.18
CA SER A 11 -8.79 -42.00 -43.47
C SER A 11 -8.45 -40.71 -42.72
N LEU A 12 -9.05 -39.58 -43.10
CA LEU A 12 -9.09 -38.42 -42.22
C LEU A 12 -10.01 -38.76 -41.04
N PRO A 13 -9.46 -38.96 -39.83
CA PRO A 13 -10.26 -39.11 -38.63
C PRO A 13 -10.77 -37.71 -38.27
N ILE A 14 -12.08 -37.58 -38.16
CA ILE A 14 -12.70 -36.42 -37.49
C ILE A 14 -12.46 -36.65 -36.00
N ASP A 15 -11.23 -36.39 -35.55
CA ASP A 15 -10.87 -36.36 -34.15
C ASP A 15 -11.23 -34.98 -33.57
N SER A 16 -11.70 -35.02 -32.33
CA SER A 16 -12.35 -33.95 -31.55
C SER A 16 -11.49 -32.70 -31.30
N LYS A 17 -10.41 -32.53 -32.05
CA LYS A 17 -9.49 -31.37 -32.01
C LYS A 17 -9.90 -30.27 -32.99
N TRP A 18 -10.80 -30.53 -33.94
CA TRP A 18 -11.36 -29.50 -34.83
C TRP A 18 -12.45 -28.62 -34.20
N LEU A 19 -13.10 -29.05 -33.11
CA LEU A 19 -14.01 -28.18 -32.34
C LEU A 19 -13.28 -27.20 -31.42
N VAL A 20 -12.02 -27.45 -31.07
CA VAL A 20 -11.21 -26.50 -30.28
C VAL A 20 -10.65 -25.39 -31.19
N ILE A 21 -10.39 -25.67 -32.47
CA ILE A 21 -9.91 -24.67 -33.43
C ILE A 21 -11.00 -23.60 -33.70
N GLY A 22 -12.27 -23.99 -33.74
CA GLY A 22 -13.39 -23.04 -33.83
C GLY A 22 -13.57 -22.18 -32.57
N LEU A 23 -13.25 -22.70 -31.39
CA LEU A 23 -13.37 -21.99 -30.11
C LEU A 23 -12.17 -21.05 -29.84
N VAL A 24 -10.96 -21.43 -30.29
CA VAL A 24 -9.76 -20.58 -30.21
C VAL A 24 -9.82 -19.39 -31.19
N LEU A 25 -10.56 -19.50 -32.30
CA LEU A 25 -10.75 -18.38 -33.24
C LEU A 25 -11.77 -17.33 -32.77
N ILE A 26 -12.74 -17.68 -31.92
CA ILE A 26 -13.68 -16.70 -31.33
C ILE A 26 -13.00 -15.85 -30.24
N ILE A 27 -12.03 -16.42 -29.49
CA ILE A 27 -11.28 -15.69 -28.46
C ILE A 27 -10.32 -14.65 -29.08
N ILE A 28 -9.86 -14.83 -30.33
CA ILE A 28 -8.97 -13.88 -31.02
C ILE A 28 -9.71 -12.61 -31.53
N ILE A 29 -11.04 -12.61 -31.61
CA ILE A 29 -11.81 -11.47 -32.14
C ILE A 29 -12.06 -10.38 -31.07
N ALA A 30 -11.83 -10.65 -29.78
CA ALA A 30 -11.86 -9.61 -28.73
C ALA A 30 -10.55 -8.81 -28.59
N MET A 31 -9.46 -9.21 -29.27
CA MET A 31 -8.18 -8.48 -29.26
C MET A 31 -8.08 -7.39 -30.33
N LYS A 32 -9.17 -7.05 -31.02
CA LYS A 32 -9.23 -5.92 -31.97
C LYS A 32 -10.25 -4.86 -31.59
N PHE A 33 -10.50 -4.65 -30.29
CA PHE A 33 -11.09 -3.38 -29.85
C PHE A 33 -9.99 -2.34 -29.77
N ALA A 34 -10.09 -1.33 -30.62
CA ALA A 34 -9.08 -0.31 -30.83
C ALA A 34 -8.60 0.32 -29.50
N PRO A 35 -7.27 0.57 -29.38
CA PRO A 35 -6.65 1.17 -28.23
C PRO A 35 -6.91 2.68 -28.25
N ASN A 36 -8.08 3.09 -27.78
CA ASN A 36 -8.33 4.47 -27.36
C ASN A 36 -8.82 4.44 -25.90
N PHE A 37 -8.07 3.72 -25.06
CA PHE A 37 -8.12 3.99 -23.63
C PHE A 37 -7.40 5.32 -23.48
N PHE A 38 -8.21 6.37 -23.38
CA PHE A 38 -7.85 7.74 -23.09
C PHE A 38 -6.46 7.85 -22.48
N GLY A 39 -5.61 8.66 -23.12
CA GLY A 39 -4.36 9.16 -22.57
C GLY A 39 -4.60 9.99 -21.31
N LEU A 40 -5.10 9.35 -20.26
CA LEU A 40 -4.72 9.59 -18.90
C LEU A 40 -3.26 9.12 -18.79
N ASN A 41 -2.35 9.88 -19.42
CA ASN A 41 -1.04 10.07 -18.83
C ASN A 41 -1.27 10.91 -17.56
N ILE A 42 -1.99 10.32 -16.59
CA ILE A 42 -1.74 10.60 -15.20
C ILE A 42 -0.40 9.91 -14.97
N LYS A 43 0.70 10.54 -15.45
CA LYS A 43 1.82 10.69 -14.53
C LYS A 43 1.12 11.10 -13.24
N PRO A 44 1.29 10.40 -12.10
CA PRO A 44 0.93 11.02 -10.85
C PRO A 44 1.76 12.30 -10.81
N THR A 45 1.16 13.35 -11.34
CA THR A 45 1.38 14.71 -10.96
C THR A 45 0.60 14.69 -9.67
N PRO A 46 1.23 14.51 -8.49
CA PRO A 46 0.67 15.23 -7.37
C PRO A 46 0.67 16.66 -7.89
N THR A 47 -0.48 17.18 -8.30
CA THR A 47 -0.61 18.60 -8.54
C THR A 47 -0.12 19.22 -7.23
N PRO A 48 1.07 19.87 -7.18
CA PRO A 48 1.34 20.71 -6.05
C PRO A 48 0.47 21.92 -6.35
N THR A 49 -0.80 21.89 -5.97
CA THR A 49 -1.61 23.10 -5.98
C THR A 49 -0.86 24.05 -5.05
N PRO A 50 -0.28 25.15 -5.55
CA PRO A 50 0.33 26.11 -4.67
C PRO A 50 -0.80 26.83 -3.93
N THR A 51 -0.80 26.69 -2.60
CA THR A 51 -0.78 27.82 -1.65
C THR A 51 -2.09 28.65 -1.58
N PRO A 52 -2.72 28.80 -0.40
CA PRO A 52 -2.10 29.59 0.66
C PRO A 52 -2.16 29.00 2.07
N SER A 53 -1.07 29.22 2.77
CA SER A 53 -0.95 29.13 4.23
C SER A 53 -2.02 29.99 4.88
N VAL A 54 -3.10 29.41 5.41
CA VAL A 54 -4.04 30.11 6.30
C VAL A 54 -4.53 29.16 7.40
N LYS A 55 -4.00 29.44 8.59
CA LYS A 55 -4.44 29.05 9.94
C LYS A 55 -4.34 27.57 10.32
N LYS A 56 -3.68 27.37 11.47
CA LYS A 56 -3.85 26.30 12.46
C LYS A 56 -5.24 25.65 12.40
N ILE A 57 -5.43 24.69 11.50
CA ILE A 57 -6.61 23.84 11.44
C ILE A 57 -6.03 22.44 11.48
N LEU A 58 -6.07 21.86 12.69
CA LEU A 58 -5.83 20.46 12.91
C LEU A 58 -6.63 19.67 11.85
N PRO A 59 -6.02 18.72 11.12
CA PRO A 59 -6.75 17.95 10.11
C PRO A 59 -8.03 17.37 10.74
N PRO A 60 -9.21 17.51 10.12
CA PRO A 60 -10.51 17.12 10.70
C PRO A 60 -10.70 15.61 10.95
N GLU A 61 -9.62 14.84 11.00
CA GLU A 61 -9.61 13.39 11.19
C GLU A 61 -8.52 12.92 12.17
N ALA A 62 -7.67 13.81 12.69
CA ALA A 62 -6.62 13.44 13.65
C ALA A 62 -7.08 13.62 15.10
N LEU A 63 -6.78 12.64 15.94
CA LEU A 63 -6.89 12.79 17.39
C LEU A 63 -6.07 14.00 17.89
N PRO A 64 -6.46 14.61 19.03
CA PRO A 64 -5.68 15.69 19.63
C PRO A 64 -4.24 15.25 19.90
N LYS A 65 -3.27 16.14 19.67
CA LYS A 65 -1.84 15.91 19.91
C LYS A 65 -1.56 15.25 21.27
N GLN A 66 -2.25 15.69 22.33
CA GLN A 66 -2.05 15.18 23.68
C GLN A 66 -2.36 13.68 23.79
N VAL A 67 -3.38 13.21 23.10
CA VAL A 67 -3.75 11.78 23.09
C VAL A 67 -2.62 10.94 22.50
N TYR A 68 -1.98 11.41 21.43
CA TYR A 68 -0.82 10.72 20.85
C TYR A 68 0.41 10.75 21.75
N LEU A 69 0.65 11.84 22.48
CA LEU A 69 1.73 11.91 23.48
C LEU A 69 1.49 10.88 24.58
N ASP A 70 0.27 10.84 25.12
CA ASP A 70 -0.08 9.91 26.19
C ASP A 70 0.05 8.44 25.76
N MET A 71 -0.37 8.11 24.53
CA MET A 71 -0.20 6.77 23.96
C MET A 71 1.28 6.41 23.76
N ALA A 72 2.08 7.33 23.23
CA ALA A 72 3.52 7.09 22.98
C ALA A 72 4.31 6.93 24.28
N GLU A 73 4.03 7.76 25.29
CA GLU A 73 4.64 7.68 26.61
C GLU A 73 4.24 6.39 27.33
N ALA A 74 2.96 5.98 27.25
CA ALA A 74 2.50 4.72 27.81
C ALA A 74 3.15 3.49 27.14
N ASP A 75 3.24 3.48 25.80
CA ASP A 75 3.91 2.40 25.07
C ASP A 75 5.40 2.32 25.43
N LEU A 76 6.09 3.46 25.52
CA LEU A 76 7.50 3.50 25.90
C LEU A 76 7.73 3.07 27.35
N ALA A 77 6.89 3.51 28.29
CA ALA A 77 6.94 3.11 29.70
C ALA A 77 6.80 1.59 29.83
N ASN A 78 5.82 1.00 29.13
CA ASN A 78 5.60 -0.44 29.11
C ASN A 78 6.79 -1.20 28.49
N LYS A 79 7.39 -0.68 27.42
CA LYS A 79 8.54 -1.32 26.77
C LYS A 79 9.80 -1.29 27.62
N LEU A 80 10.02 -0.22 28.37
CA LEU A 80 11.20 -0.04 29.22
C LEU A 80 10.99 -0.50 30.66
N GLN A 81 9.74 -0.81 31.06
CA GLN A 81 9.35 -1.12 32.43
C GLN A 81 9.76 -0.01 33.41
N ILE A 82 9.54 1.25 33.01
CA ILE A 82 9.83 2.45 33.80
C ILE A 82 8.55 3.25 34.04
N ASP A 83 8.60 4.16 35.01
CA ASP A 83 7.49 5.07 35.27
C ASP A 83 7.33 6.10 34.14
N LYS A 84 6.09 6.37 33.72
CA LYS A 84 5.75 7.35 32.67
C LYS A 84 6.34 8.73 32.97
N GLN A 85 6.43 9.15 34.24
CA GLN A 85 6.97 10.43 34.67
C GLN A 85 8.47 10.59 34.39
N THR A 86 9.20 9.49 34.20
CA THR A 86 10.62 9.53 33.84
C THR A 86 10.86 9.83 32.36
N ILE A 87 9.81 9.72 31.54
CA ILE A 87 9.83 9.97 30.10
C ILE A 87 9.60 11.45 29.86
N LYS A 88 10.42 12.06 29.01
CA LYS A 88 10.30 13.47 28.62
C LYS A 88 9.95 13.58 27.16
N THR A 89 8.88 14.30 26.84
CA THR A 89 8.59 14.67 25.45
C THR A 89 9.61 15.71 24.98
N VAL A 90 10.42 15.36 23.98
CA VAL A 90 11.42 16.24 23.35
C VAL A 90 10.76 17.05 22.23
N LYS A 91 9.94 16.39 21.42
CA LYS A 91 9.39 16.97 20.20
C LYS A 91 8.05 16.35 19.83
N ALA A 92 7.15 17.14 19.26
CA ALA A 92 5.88 16.66 18.73
C ALA A 92 5.45 17.54 17.54
N GLU A 93 5.69 17.05 16.32
CA GLU A 93 5.40 17.78 15.08
C GLU A 93 4.28 17.12 14.30
N ALA A 94 3.36 17.92 13.77
CA ALA A 94 2.33 17.41 12.89
C ALA A 94 2.96 16.93 11.57
N ARG A 95 2.55 15.75 11.10
CA ARG A 95 2.99 15.17 9.84
C ARG A 95 1.83 14.45 9.15
N SER A 96 1.77 14.59 7.83
CA SER A 96 0.90 13.78 6.99
C SER A 96 1.68 12.61 6.42
N TRP A 97 1.17 11.40 6.58
CA TRP A 97 1.74 10.16 6.09
C TRP A 97 1.16 9.80 4.73
N ASN A 98 1.95 9.26 3.82
CA ASN A 98 1.48 8.89 2.48
C ASN A 98 0.60 7.65 2.46
N ASP A 99 0.63 6.87 3.54
CA ASP A 99 -0.12 5.63 3.69
C ASP A 99 -0.45 5.36 5.17
N THR A 100 -1.23 4.31 5.39
CA THR A 100 -1.61 3.83 6.73
C THR A 100 -0.49 3.10 7.48
N SER A 101 0.71 2.96 6.89
CA SER A 101 1.89 2.43 7.60
C SER A 101 2.50 3.46 8.54
N LEU A 102 2.09 4.73 8.43
CA LEU A 102 2.65 5.85 9.19
C LEU A 102 4.17 5.97 8.97
N GLY A 103 4.64 5.60 7.77
CA GLY A 103 6.07 5.57 7.42
C GLY A 103 6.84 4.39 8.01
N CYS A 104 6.16 3.40 8.59
CA CYS A 104 6.77 2.25 9.28
C CYS A 104 6.18 0.94 8.78
N PRO A 105 6.44 0.59 7.50
CA PRO A 105 5.88 -0.60 6.90
C PRO A 105 6.51 -1.87 7.50
N GLU A 106 5.66 -2.79 7.89
CA GLU A 106 6.06 -4.14 8.29
C GLU A 106 6.16 -5.05 7.07
N LYS A 107 7.14 -5.96 7.08
CA LYS A 107 7.36 -6.91 5.98
C LYS A 107 6.11 -7.79 5.78
N GLY A 108 5.66 -7.91 4.54
CA GLY A 108 4.52 -8.75 4.16
C GLY A 108 3.14 -8.15 4.41
N LYS A 109 3.04 -6.92 4.94
CA LYS A 109 1.77 -6.20 5.07
C LYS A 109 1.51 -5.29 3.88
N ILE A 110 0.24 -5.20 3.49
CA ILE A 110 -0.25 -4.25 2.48
C ILE A 110 -0.92 -3.09 3.22
N TYR A 111 -0.55 -1.86 2.86
CA TYR A 111 -1.08 -0.64 3.46
C TYR A 111 -1.91 0.14 2.44
N ALA A 112 -2.99 0.75 2.91
CA ALA A 112 -3.79 1.65 2.08
C ALA A 112 -3.02 2.96 1.80
N GLN A 113 -3.01 3.39 0.54
CA GLN A 113 -2.37 4.63 0.07
C GLN A 113 -3.29 5.83 0.29
N VAL A 114 -3.46 6.19 1.56
CA VAL A 114 -4.31 7.31 1.98
C VAL A 114 -3.45 8.28 2.78
N ILE A 115 -3.58 9.57 2.47
CA ILE A 115 -2.90 10.64 3.21
C ILE A 115 -3.46 10.67 4.64
N THR A 116 -2.68 10.17 5.58
CA THR A 116 -3.10 9.98 6.97
C THR A 116 -2.52 11.12 7.83
N PRO A 117 -3.35 11.97 8.43
CA PRO A 117 -2.85 13.01 9.33
C PRO A 117 -2.37 12.41 10.66
N GLY A 118 -1.33 12.99 11.24
CA GLY A 118 -0.67 12.42 12.39
C GLY A 118 0.43 13.31 12.98
N PHE A 119 1.30 12.70 13.78
CA PHE A 119 2.42 13.38 14.43
C PHE A 119 3.69 12.53 14.42
N VAL A 120 4.85 13.19 14.40
CA VAL A 120 6.13 12.60 14.81
C VAL A 120 6.40 13.06 16.23
N VAL A 121 6.49 12.12 17.14
CA VAL A 121 6.74 12.34 18.56
C VAL A 121 8.12 11.80 18.91
N GLU A 122 8.96 12.61 19.53
CA GLU A 122 10.26 12.19 20.06
C GLU A 122 10.20 12.23 21.57
N LEU A 123 10.48 11.09 22.19
CA LEU A 123 10.50 10.92 23.64
C LEU A 123 11.92 10.60 24.09
N SER A 124 12.36 11.19 25.19
CA SER A 124 13.64 10.90 25.83
C SER A 124 13.41 10.11 27.11
N ALA A 125 14.12 8.99 27.26
CA ALA A 125 14.15 8.17 28.46
C ALA A 125 15.53 7.51 28.58
N ASN A 126 16.10 7.50 29.80
CA ASN A 126 17.43 6.94 30.07
C ASN A 126 18.51 7.44 29.08
N GLU A 127 18.52 8.75 28.83
CA GLU A 127 19.45 9.43 27.90
C GLU A 127 19.35 8.97 26.42
N LYS A 128 18.29 8.23 26.06
CA LYS A 128 18.03 7.78 24.69
C LYS A 128 16.76 8.44 24.15
N VAL A 129 16.79 8.80 22.87
CA VAL A 129 15.63 9.34 22.17
C VAL A 129 14.94 8.23 21.38
N TYR A 130 13.61 8.18 21.49
CA TYR A 130 12.72 7.23 20.84
C TYR A 130 11.74 8.00 19.96
N THR A 131 11.72 7.65 18.68
CA THR A 131 10.81 8.27 17.71
C THR A 131 9.55 7.41 17.53
N TYR A 132 8.41 8.08 17.66
CA TYR A 132 7.08 7.52 17.50
C TYR A 132 6.37 8.22 16.35
N HIS A 133 5.77 7.43 15.48
CA HIS A 133 4.91 7.91 14.42
C HIS A 133 3.46 7.64 14.82
N ALA A 134 2.69 8.72 14.89
CA ALA A 134 1.32 8.74 15.35
C ALA A 134 0.39 9.07 14.19
N GLY A 135 -0.78 8.46 14.17
CA GLY A 135 -1.84 8.72 13.18
C GLY A 135 -3.01 7.79 13.37
N LEU A 136 -4.16 8.14 12.79
CA LEU A 136 -5.44 7.46 13.02
C LEU A 136 -5.75 7.41 14.53
N ASP A 137 -5.76 6.21 15.10
CA ASP A 137 -6.05 5.90 16.50
C ASP A 137 -4.86 5.23 17.22
N ARG A 138 -3.65 5.31 16.65
CA ARG A 138 -2.48 4.58 17.15
C ARG A 138 -1.16 5.33 17.08
N VAL A 139 -0.16 4.76 17.77
CA VAL A 139 1.25 5.16 17.72
C VAL A 139 2.14 3.96 17.40
N VAL A 140 3.21 4.18 16.64
CA VAL A 140 4.16 3.14 16.23
C VAL A 140 5.57 3.61 16.56
N ASN A 141 6.33 2.84 17.33
CA ASN A 141 7.75 3.10 17.53
C ASN A 141 8.54 2.60 16.32
N CYS A 142 9.05 3.52 15.52
CA CYS A 142 9.74 3.17 14.28
C CYS A 142 11.23 3.14 14.54
N ARG A 143 11.72 1.99 14.99
CA ARG A 143 13.16 1.75 15.06
C ARG A 143 13.65 1.65 13.61
N GLY A 144 14.50 2.60 13.19
CA GLY A 144 15.16 2.54 11.89
C GLY A 144 15.79 1.16 11.72
N ASN A 145 15.32 0.43 10.71
CA ASN A 145 15.80 -0.91 10.38
C ASN A 145 17.14 -0.84 9.65
#